data_AF-A0A973XUY1-F1
#
_entry.id   AF-A0A973XUY1-F1
#
_cell.length_a   1.000
_cell.length_b   1.000
_cell.length_c   1.000
_cell.angle_alpha   90.00
_cell.angle_beta   90.00
_cell.angle_gamma   90.00
#
_symmetry.space_group_name_H-M   'P 1'
#
loop_
_entity.id
_entity.type
_entity.pdbx_description
1 polymer ?
#
loop_
_entity_poly.entity_id
_entity_poly.type
_entity_poly.pdbx_seq_one_letter_code
_entity_poly.pdbx_strand_id
1 'polypeptide(L)'
;MVPRRVPGPHVGHRDAARLPPRRPPHTALVDRHSGAALMAEIEDKVGGKKLEEYIARLRGVQDTLDEARFEVAARAEALLLQHRQEGHATIDVEDGRIDKYVILDDERGKDAALSIEYGRAESNVVKKRKDGTTYLDVIPASEGLFILARAANLPKKRKGKVHLD
;
A
#
# COMPACT_ATOMS: atom_id res chain seq x y z
N MET A 1 -35.44 -29.38 0.72
CA MET A 1 -34.91 -29.63 2.08
C MET A 1 -33.69 -28.75 2.26
N VAL A 2 -33.85 -27.60 2.93
CA VAL A 2 -32.83 -26.54 3.07
C VAL A 2 -32.28 -26.61 4.50
N PRO A 3 -30.95 -26.60 4.72
CA PRO A 3 -30.42 -26.61 6.07
C PRO A 3 -30.69 -25.25 6.75
N ARG A 4 -31.28 -25.31 7.95
CA ARG A 4 -31.48 -24.15 8.83
C ARG A 4 -30.12 -23.58 9.22
N ARG A 5 -29.94 -22.26 9.06
CA ARG A 5 -28.80 -21.51 9.59
C ARG A 5 -28.75 -21.67 11.10
N VAL A 6 -27.60 -22.10 11.62
CA VAL A 6 -27.30 -22.07 13.05
C VAL A 6 -26.92 -20.63 13.42
N PRO A 7 -27.57 -19.99 14.41
CA PRO A 7 -27.15 -18.68 14.89
C PRO A 7 -25.78 -18.80 15.56
N GLY A 8 -24.78 -18.15 14.98
CA GLY A 8 -23.48 -17.97 15.62
C GLY A 8 -23.60 -17.10 16.88
N PRO A 9 -22.63 -17.19 17.82
CA PRO A 9 -22.69 -16.42 19.05
C PRO A 9 -22.72 -14.93 18.73
N HIS A 10 -23.78 -14.26 19.16
CA HIS A 10 -23.90 -12.82 19.14
C HIS A 10 -22.73 -12.24 19.94
N VAL A 11 -21.79 -11.57 19.27
CA VAL A 11 -20.82 -10.70 19.93
C VAL A 11 -21.61 -9.51 20.43
N GLY A 12 -22.12 -9.62 21.65
CA GLY A 12 -22.86 -8.54 22.30
C GLY A 12 -21.98 -7.29 22.36
N HIS A 13 -22.56 -6.15 22.00
CA HIS A 13 -22.07 -4.84 22.40
C HIS A 13 -22.02 -4.82 23.93
N ARG A 14 -20.91 -5.25 24.52
CA ARG A 14 -20.68 -5.13 25.95
C ARG A 14 -20.48 -3.65 26.22
N ASP A 15 -21.41 -3.06 26.95
CA ASP A 15 -21.24 -1.80 27.65
C ASP A 15 -19.80 -1.68 28.17
N ALA A 16 -19.11 -0.62 27.75
CA ALA A 16 -17.80 -0.26 28.27
C ALA A 16 -17.79 -0.10 29.80
N ALA A 17 -18.98 -0.02 30.43
CA ALA A 17 -19.20 0.09 31.86
C ALA A 17 -18.87 -1.19 32.68
N ARG A 18 -18.61 -2.35 32.06
CA ARG A 18 -18.27 -3.59 32.79
C ARG A 18 -16.80 -4.01 32.71
N LEU A 19 -15.93 -3.19 32.12
CA LEU A 19 -14.50 -3.44 32.22
C LEU A 19 -14.04 -3.14 33.65
N PRO A 20 -13.28 -4.03 34.31
CA PRO A 20 -12.65 -3.68 35.58
C PRO A 20 -11.80 -2.42 35.36
N PRO A 21 -11.73 -1.48 36.33
CA PRO A 21 -10.95 -0.27 36.18
C PRO A 21 -9.52 -0.65 35.83
N ARG A 22 -9.04 -0.16 34.67
CA ARG A 22 -7.65 -0.37 34.25
C ARG A 22 -6.77 0.21 35.34
N ARG A 23 -6.12 -0.65 36.14
CA ARG A 23 -5.10 -0.21 37.08
C ARG A 23 -3.94 0.33 36.23
N PRO A 24 -3.54 1.59 36.43
CA PRO A 24 -2.40 2.14 35.71
C PRO A 24 -1.16 1.31 36.07
N PRO A 25 -0.27 1.02 35.11
CA PRO A 25 0.93 0.21 35.34
C PRO A 25 1.90 0.84 36.36
N HIS A 26 1.71 2.13 36.68
CA HIS A 26 2.48 2.87 37.67
C HIS A 26 1.55 3.63 38.62
N THR A 27 1.18 3.00 39.74
CA THR A 27 0.38 3.62 40.81
C THR A 27 1.05 4.87 41.41
N ALA A 28 2.39 4.90 41.45
CA ALA A 28 3.17 6.02 41.98
C ALA A 28 2.98 7.35 41.21
N LEU A 29 2.48 7.32 39.97
CA LEU A 29 2.17 8.51 39.18
C LEU A 29 0.78 9.07 39.47
N VAL A 30 -0.13 8.26 40.04
CA VAL A 30 -1.54 8.63 40.24
C VAL A 30 -1.77 9.34 41.56
N ASP A 31 -1.01 8.98 42.60
CA ASP A 31 -1.19 9.56 43.95
C ASP A 31 -0.74 11.02 44.09
N ARG A 32 -0.05 11.60 43.10
CA ARG A 32 0.35 13.02 43.17
C ARG A 32 -0.72 14.00 42.70
N HIS A 33 -1.79 13.53 42.03
CA HIS A 33 -2.81 14.40 41.46
C HIS A 33 -4.22 13.81 41.65
N SER A 34 -4.77 13.93 42.87
CA SER A 34 -6.06 13.38 43.29
C SER A 34 -7.31 14.10 42.72
N GLY A 35 -7.24 14.60 41.49
CA GLY A 35 -8.35 15.31 40.84
C GLY A 35 -8.12 15.79 39.42
N ALA A 36 -6.92 15.60 38.85
CA ALA A 36 -6.66 15.94 37.46
C ALA A 36 -6.93 14.71 36.58
N ALA A 37 -7.82 14.84 35.59
CA ALA A 37 -7.84 13.90 34.47
C ALA A 37 -6.41 13.79 33.94
N LEU A 38 -5.85 12.58 33.93
CA LEU A 38 -4.50 12.30 33.44
C LEU A 38 -4.49 12.58 31.93
N MET A 39 -4.26 13.84 31.57
CA MET A 39 -4.07 14.31 30.22
C MET A 39 -2.59 14.12 29.91
N ALA A 40 -2.30 13.26 28.94
CA ALA A 40 -0.96 13.18 28.38
C ALA A 40 -0.79 14.38 27.44
N GLU A 41 0.14 15.27 27.76
CA GLU A 41 0.58 16.29 26.83
C GLU A 41 1.51 15.62 25.82
N ILE A 42 1.10 15.65 24.54
CA ILE A 42 1.91 15.17 23.44
C ILE A 42 2.67 16.37 22.91
N GLU A 43 4.00 16.33 22.98
CA GLU A 43 4.82 17.36 22.36
C GLU A 43 4.75 17.23 20.83
N ASP A 44 4.33 18.29 20.15
CA ASP A 44 4.25 18.30 18.68
C ASP A 44 5.64 18.21 18.00
N LYS A 45 6.72 18.47 18.77
CA LYS A 45 8.08 18.52 18.25
C LYS A 45 9.10 17.96 19.23
N VAL A 46 10.05 17.20 18.70
CA VAL A 46 11.21 16.68 19.45
C VAL A 46 12.47 17.05 18.68
N GLY A 47 13.40 17.77 19.31
CA GLY A 47 14.68 18.17 18.69
C GLY A 47 14.51 19.00 17.40
N GLY A 48 13.47 19.85 17.33
CA GLY A 48 13.19 20.71 16.19
C GLY A 48 12.47 20.05 15.01
N LYS A 49 12.17 18.74 15.10
CA LYS A 49 11.36 18.01 14.10
C LYS A 49 9.95 17.80 14.62
N LYS A 50 8.98 17.63 13.71
CA LYS A 50 7.64 17.17 14.07
C LYS A 50 7.73 15.78 14.71
N LEU A 51 6.88 15.52 15.70
CA LEU A 51 6.88 14.24 16.42
C LEU A 51 6.74 13.04 15.48
N GLU A 52 5.90 13.14 14.45
CA GLU A 52 5.67 12.05 13.49
C GLU A 52 6.93 11.77 12.67
N GLU A 53 7.63 12.81 12.23
CA GLU A 53 8.90 12.67 11.51
C GLU A 53 9.99 12.10 12.43
N TYR A 54 9.99 12.46 13.71
CA TYR A 54 10.91 11.88 14.68
C TYR A 54 10.66 10.38 14.87
N ILE A 55 9.40 9.99 15.11
CA ILE A 55 8.99 8.58 15.27
C ILE A 55 9.30 7.78 14.02
N ALA A 56 8.98 8.30 12.84
CA ALA A 56 9.17 7.58 11.59
C ALA A 56 10.65 7.32 11.27
N ARG A 57 11.58 8.12 11.83
CA ARG A 57 13.03 7.92 11.71
C ARG A 57 13.63 7.03 12.79
N LEU A 58 12.84 6.59 13.77
CA LEU A 58 13.35 5.65 14.77
C LEU A 58 13.80 4.37 14.07
N ARG A 59 14.95 3.86 14.50
CA ARG A 59 15.57 2.67 13.89
C ARG A 59 14.61 1.49 13.79
N GLY A 60 13.88 1.19 14.87
CA GLY A 60 12.91 0.08 14.86
C GLY A 60 11.78 0.26 13.82
N VAL A 61 11.38 1.50 13.53
CA VAL A 61 10.39 1.78 12.47
C VAL A 61 11.01 1.56 11.11
N GLN A 62 12.21 2.10 10.85
CA GLN A 62 12.90 1.93 9.58
C GLN A 62 13.25 0.46 9.29
N ASP A 63 13.74 -0.29 10.29
CA ASP A 63 14.04 -1.72 10.16
C ASP A 63 12.77 -2.52 9.79
N THR A 64 11.62 -2.18 10.39
CA THR A 64 10.33 -2.81 10.06
C THR A 64 9.87 -2.45 8.65
N LEU A 65 10.08 -1.21 8.21
CA LEU A 65 9.77 -0.80 6.83
C LEU A 65 10.66 -1.50 5.82
N ASP A 66 11.93 -1.74 6.15
CA ASP A 66 12.86 -2.49 5.30
C ASP A 66 12.46 -3.96 5.16
N GLU A 67 12.05 -4.61 6.25
CA GLU A 67 11.51 -5.98 6.22
C GLU A 67 10.24 -6.06 5.35
N ALA A 68 9.29 -5.15 5.57
CA ALA A 68 8.06 -5.10 4.79
C ALA A 68 8.35 -4.83 3.30
N ARG A 69 9.25 -3.89 2.99
CA ARG A 69 9.66 -3.61 1.62
C ARG A 69 10.26 -4.85 0.95
N PHE A 70 11.16 -5.55 1.64
CA PHE A 70 11.79 -6.76 1.11
C PHE A 70 10.76 -7.85 0.81
N GLU A 71 9.82 -8.10 1.73
CA GLU A 71 8.75 -9.08 1.53
C GLU A 71 7.88 -8.73 0.32
N VAL A 72 7.49 -7.46 0.19
CA VAL A 72 6.69 -6.98 -0.94
C VAL A 72 7.46 -7.08 -2.25
N ALA A 73 8.73 -6.68 -2.29
CA ALA A 73 9.56 -6.76 -3.48
C ALA A 73 9.73 -8.21 -3.95
N ALA A 74 10.08 -9.13 -3.05
CA ALA A 74 10.24 -10.55 -3.39
C ALA A 74 8.94 -11.18 -3.92
N ARG A 75 7.78 -10.81 -3.35
CA ARG A 75 6.48 -11.25 -3.87
C ARG A 75 6.17 -10.66 -5.24
N ALA A 76 6.46 -9.37 -5.44
CA ALA A 76 6.24 -8.69 -6.71
C ALA A 76 7.10 -9.31 -7.81
N GLU A 77 8.36 -9.64 -7.54
CA GLU A 77 9.24 -10.34 -8.47
C GLU A 77 8.69 -11.71 -8.84
N ALA A 78 8.27 -12.50 -7.86
CA ALA A 78 7.68 -13.82 -8.10
C ALA A 78 6.41 -13.73 -8.97
N LEU A 79 5.53 -12.76 -8.69
CA LEU A 79 4.33 -12.53 -9.48
C LEU A 79 4.68 -12.06 -10.90
N LEU A 80 5.65 -11.18 -11.05
CA LEU A 80 6.10 -10.69 -12.34
C LEU A 80 6.66 -11.85 -13.18
N LEU A 81 7.50 -12.70 -12.59
CA LEU A 81 8.07 -13.89 -13.24
C LEU A 81 6.99 -14.87 -13.71
N GLN A 82 5.94 -15.10 -12.92
CA GLN A 82 4.83 -15.99 -13.31
C GLN A 82 4.09 -15.50 -14.56
N HIS A 83 4.05 -14.19 -14.79
CA HIS A 83 3.37 -13.57 -15.93
C HIS A 83 4.34 -13.13 -17.04
N ARG A 84 5.65 -13.33 -16.86
CA ARG A 84 6.68 -12.95 -17.83
C ARG A 84 6.83 -14.05 -18.88
N GLN A 85 6.32 -13.79 -20.08
CA GLN A 85 6.68 -14.58 -21.27
C GLN A 85 7.93 -13.99 -21.91
N GLU A 86 7.89 -12.69 -22.21
CA GLU A 86 9.00 -11.88 -22.73
C GLU A 86 8.80 -10.44 -22.18
N GLY A 87 9.85 -9.76 -21.73
CA GLY A 87 9.72 -8.37 -21.30
C GLY A 87 10.87 -7.82 -20.48
N HIS A 88 10.98 -6.49 -20.46
CA HIS A 88 12.03 -5.72 -19.77
C HIS A 88 11.60 -5.21 -18.39
N ALA A 89 10.41 -5.58 -17.92
CA ALA A 89 9.91 -5.09 -16.64
C ALA A 89 10.74 -5.63 -15.46
N THR A 90 11.02 -4.78 -14.48
CA THR A 90 11.79 -5.09 -13.27
C THR A 90 11.06 -4.62 -12.02
N ILE A 91 11.42 -5.21 -10.89
CA ILE A 91 11.05 -4.70 -9.58
C ILE A 91 12.29 -4.04 -9.01
N ASP A 92 12.15 -2.78 -8.63
CA ASP A 92 13.20 -2.00 -8.01
C ASP A 92 12.76 -1.54 -6.62
N VAL A 93 13.75 -1.20 -5.79
CA VAL A 93 13.53 -0.69 -4.44
C VAL A 93 14.27 0.62 -4.27
N GLU A 94 13.59 1.60 -3.67
CA GLU A 94 14.17 2.92 -3.42
C GLU A 94 13.91 3.34 -1.98
N ASP A 95 14.88 4.08 -1.41
CA ASP A 95 14.76 4.72 -0.12
C ASP A 95 14.37 6.18 -0.30
N GLY A 96 13.23 6.56 0.29
CA GLY A 96 12.91 7.96 0.54
C GLY A 96 13.62 8.49 1.79
N ARG A 97 13.24 9.71 2.19
CA ARG A 97 13.73 10.31 3.44
C ARG A 97 13.29 9.54 4.69
N ILE A 98 12.12 8.90 4.60
CA ILE A 98 11.41 8.20 5.69
C ILE A 98 10.69 6.98 5.12
N ASP A 99 10.18 7.10 3.90
CA ASP A 99 9.44 6.06 3.20
C ASP A 99 10.35 5.06 2.50
N LYS A 100 9.80 3.87 2.24
CA LYS A 100 10.45 2.76 1.55
C LYS A 100 9.57 2.38 0.35
N TYR A 101 10.13 2.40 -0.85
CA TYR A 101 9.38 2.19 -2.08
C TYR A 101 9.71 0.83 -2.71
N VAL A 102 8.67 0.22 -3.31
CA VAL A 102 8.78 -0.89 -4.26
C VAL A 102 8.20 -0.39 -5.58
N ILE A 103 8.99 -0.46 -6.63
CA ILE A 103 8.72 0.16 -7.92
C ILE A 103 8.63 -0.94 -8.97
N LEU A 104 7.59 -0.88 -9.80
CA LEU A 104 7.52 -1.66 -11.03
C LEU A 104 7.97 -0.75 -12.16
N ASP A 105 9.10 -1.08 -12.78
CA ASP A 105 9.64 -0.35 -13.92
C ASP A 105 9.51 -1.18 -15.21
N ASP A 106 9.36 -0.50 -16.35
CA ASP A 106 9.42 -1.08 -17.69
C ASP A 106 10.02 -0.04 -18.65
N GLU A 107 11.30 -0.23 -18.97
CA GLU A 107 12.15 0.70 -19.74
C GLU A 107 11.64 0.99 -21.16
N ARG A 108 10.66 0.26 -21.68
CA ARG A 108 10.11 0.47 -23.04
C ARG A 108 9.40 1.81 -23.22
N GLY A 109 9.10 2.51 -22.11
CA GLY A 109 8.38 3.78 -22.11
C GLY A 109 6.93 3.61 -22.59
N LYS A 110 6.12 4.67 -22.42
CA LYS A 110 4.66 4.70 -22.68
C LYS A 110 3.81 4.00 -21.63
N ASP A 111 4.03 4.31 -20.35
CA ASP A 111 3.15 3.83 -19.27
C ASP A 111 3.01 2.29 -19.27
N ALA A 112 4.08 1.58 -19.67
CA ALA A 112 4.08 0.13 -19.80
C ALA A 112 3.90 -0.53 -18.42
N ALA A 113 4.65 -0.07 -17.40
CA ALA A 113 4.45 -0.47 -16.02
C ALA A 113 3.02 -0.21 -15.52
N LEU A 114 2.44 0.96 -15.84
CA LEU A 114 1.05 1.27 -15.51
C LEU A 114 0.06 0.33 -16.21
N SER A 115 0.32 -0.02 -17.46
CA SER A 115 -0.49 -0.96 -18.23
C SER A 115 -0.39 -2.40 -17.70
N ILE A 116 0.78 -2.78 -17.16
CA ILE A 116 0.97 -4.05 -16.47
C ILE A 116 0.19 -4.05 -15.16
N GLU A 117 0.26 -2.99 -14.37
CA GLU A 117 -0.37 -2.92 -13.06
C GLU A 117 -1.90 -2.82 -13.16
N TYR A 118 -2.42 -1.88 -13.95
CA TYR A 118 -3.84 -1.53 -13.98
C TYR A 118 -4.57 -1.97 -15.25
N GLY A 119 -3.84 -2.45 -16.25
CA GLY A 119 -4.39 -2.75 -17.57
C GLY A 119 -4.47 -1.52 -18.46
N ARG A 120 -4.92 -1.73 -19.68
CA ARG A 120 -5.14 -0.66 -20.67
C ARG A 120 -6.33 -0.98 -21.56
N ALA A 121 -6.99 0.06 -22.05
CA ALA A 121 -7.95 -0.06 -23.13
C ALA A 121 -7.22 -0.24 -24.48
N GLU A 122 -7.95 -0.72 -25.48
CA GLU A 122 -7.46 -0.75 -26.85
C GLU A 122 -7.17 0.68 -27.33
N SER A 123 -6.06 0.89 -28.03
CA SER A 123 -5.72 2.18 -28.61
C SER A 123 -5.04 2.06 -29.96
N ASN A 124 -5.35 3.00 -30.83
CA ASN A 124 -4.80 3.07 -32.18
C ASN A 124 -3.60 4.02 -32.18
N VAL A 125 -2.45 3.54 -32.61
CA VAL A 125 -1.21 4.32 -32.68
C VAL A 125 -0.73 4.38 -34.12
N VAL A 126 -0.53 5.59 -34.62
CA VAL A 126 0.07 5.80 -35.94
C VAL A 126 1.58 5.57 -35.83
N LYS A 127 2.08 4.54 -36.50
CA LYS A 127 3.52 4.24 -36.58
C LYS A 127 4.03 4.57 -37.98
N LYS A 128 5.28 5.03 -38.04
CA LYS A 128 5.98 5.31 -39.30
C LYS A 128 6.91 4.14 -39.64
N ARG A 129 6.82 3.63 -40.87
CA ARG A 129 7.74 2.62 -41.39
C ARG A 129 9.06 3.25 -41.82
N LYS A 130 10.06 2.40 -42.06
CA LYS A 130 11.38 2.81 -42.57
C LYS A 130 11.31 3.48 -43.94
N ASP A 131 10.27 3.20 -44.74
CA ASP A 131 10.00 3.80 -46.06
C ASP A 131 9.30 5.17 -45.98
N GLY A 132 9.01 5.67 -44.77
CA GLY A 132 8.35 6.95 -44.55
C GLY A 132 6.82 6.90 -44.55
N THR A 133 6.21 5.77 -44.90
CA THR A 133 4.74 5.60 -44.86
C THR A 133 4.24 5.41 -43.43
N THR A 134 3.03 5.93 -43.14
CA THR A 134 2.36 5.73 -41.85
C THR A 134 1.34 4.61 -41.94
N TYR A 135 1.23 3.82 -40.88
CA TYR A 135 0.18 2.82 -40.72
C TYR A 135 -0.42 2.91 -39.32
N LEU A 136 -1.67 2.50 -39.20
CA LEU A 136 -2.39 2.44 -37.95
C LEU A 136 -2.13 1.08 -37.32
N ASP A 137 -1.49 1.09 -36.15
CA ASP A 137 -1.21 -0.09 -35.36
C ASP A 137 -2.17 -0.13 -34.18
N VAL A 138 -2.78 -1.28 -33.93
CA VAL A 138 -3.76 -1.44 -32.85
C VAL A 138 -3.05 -2.08 -31.67
N ILE A 139 -2.95 -1.34 -30.57
CA ILE A 139 -2.49 -1.90 -29.30
C ILE A 139 -3.73 -2.51 -28.63
N PRO A 140 -3.79 -3.85 -28.47
CA PRO A 140 -4.95 -4.49 -27.89
C PRO A 140 -5.11 -4.10 -26.43
N ALA A 141 -6.36 -4.12 -25.97
CA ALA A 141 -6.69 -4.02 -24.55
C ALA A 141 -6.00 -5.14 -23.76
N SER A 142 -5.63 -4.85 -22.52
CA SER A 142 -5.13 -5.87 -21.59
C SER A 142 -5.69 -5.65 -20.20
N GLU A 143 -6.00 -6.75 -19.51
CA GLU A 143 -6.30 -6.69 -18.09
C GLU A 143 -5.05 -6.37 -17.27
N GLY A 144 -5.23 -5.64 -16.17
CA GLY A 144 -4.16 -5.37 -15.21
C GLY A 144 -3.83 -6.60 -14.38
N LEU A 145 -2.54 -6.85 -14.19
CA LEU A 145 -2.05 -7.95 -13.36
C LEU A 145 -2.05 -7.60 -11.87
N PHE A 146 -2.05 -6.29 -11.54
CA PHE A 146 -2.02 -5.76 -10.18
C PHE A 146 -0.87 -6.35 -9.35
N ILE A 147 0.34 -6.37 -9.91
CA ILE A 147 1.51 -7.02 -9.33
C ILE A 147 1.84 -6.40 -7.97
N LEU A 148 1.99 -5.08 -7.90
CA LEU A 148 2.34 -4.38 -6.66
C LEU A 148 1.20 -4.45 -5.65
N ALA A 149 -0.05 -4.22 -6.09
CA ALA A 149 -1.20 -4.28 -5.20
C ALA A 149 -1.37 -5.69 -4.59
N ARG A 150 -1.18 -6.75 -5.39
CA ARG A 150 -1.24 -8.14 -4.88
C ARG A 150 -0.06 -8.45 -3.97
N ALA A 151 1.15 -8.04 -4.32
CA ALA A 151 2.34 -8.28 -3.49
C ALA A 151 2.21 -7.64 -2.09
N ALA A 152 1.61 -6.45 -2.02
CA ALA A 152 1.34 -5.73 -0.78
C ALA A 152 0.03 -6.13 -0.08
N ASN A 153 -0.71 -7.13 -0.58
CA ASN A 153 -2.02 -7.53 -0.09
C ASN A 153 -3.04 -6.38 -0.01
N LEU A 154 -2.93 -5.42 -0.93
CA LEU A 154 -3.84 -4.28 -1.03
C LEU A 154 -5.02 -4.63 -1.95
N PRO A 155 -6.20 -4.05 -1.68
CA PRO A 155 -7.34 -4.21 -2.59
C PRO A 155 -7.01 -3.63 -3.97
N LYS A 156 -7.41 -4.34 -5.03
CA LYS A 156 -7.27 -3.87 -6.41
C LYS A 156 -8.08 -2.58 -6.60
N LYS A 157 -7.40 -1.43 -6.63
CA LYS A 157 -8.04 -0.16 -6.95
C LYS A 157 -7.96 0.06 -8.45
N ARG A 158 -9.11 0.04 -9.13
CA ARG A 158 -9.17 0.45 -10.55
C ARG A 158 -8.89 1.96 -10.62
N LYS A 159 -8.11 2.41 -11.60
CA LYS A 159 -8.00 3.84 -11.92
C LYS A 159 -9.43 4.33 -12.19
N GLY A 160 -9.94 5.22 -11.34
CA GLY A 160 -11.25 5.81 -11.52
C GLY A 160 -11.34 6.48 -12.89
N LYS A 161 -12.53 6.52 -13.49
CA LYS A 161 -12.77 7.29 -14.71
C LYS A 161 -12.31 8.73 -14.44
N VAL A 162 -11.33 9.21 -15.18
CA VAL A 162 -11.00 10.63 -15.21
C VAL A 162 -12.19 11.30 -15.89
N HIS A 163 -12.99 12.04 -15.14
CA HIS A 163 -13.94 12.97 -15.74
C HIS A 163 -13.11 14.09 -16.38
N LEU A 164 -13.11 14.11 -17.70
CA LEU A 164 -12.69 15.27 -18.47
C LEU A 164 -13.92 16.16 -18.56
N ASP A 165 -13.88 17.28 -17.85
CA ASP A 165 -14.83 18.39 -18.02
C ASP A 165 -14.63 19.06 -19.38
#